data_AF-A0AAI9YTQ1-F1
#
_entry.id   AF-A0AAI9YTQ1-F1
#
_cell.length_a   1.000
_cell.length_b   1.000
_cell.length_c   1.000
_cell.angle_alpha   90.00
_cell.angle_beta   90.00
_cell.angle_gamma   90.00
#
_symmetry.space_group_name_H-M   'P 1'
#
loop_
_entity.id
_entity.type
_entity.pdbx_description
1 polymer ?
#
loop_
_entity_poly.entity_id
_entity_poly.type
_entity_poly.pdbx_seq_one_letter_code
_entity_poly.pdbx_strand_id
1 'polypeptide(L)'
;MTTKPSMLDVDVEPPTYDNTVSDSRAQLSCGETPTLFLDKTTIFAHTSPPRALYELSNVVTDAKSLVYGVQKVVYRVSSEAGSDKVRTRLDHIYDFTQDPLKGLESFSMQLNDVTVIQGQMSSKRTYKEVYLMPGVSGWKVKDHFKAGDSAVHQMKHQDEIHWKNMKGEVVAIESVAKRDKEKKLLSMPQLDVILPMDHKELDLLVTSWMARLWRQSADETKDPMTWKDFKEISKIALSRNKLGNTWALGGV
;
A
#
# COMPACT_ATOMS: atom_id res chain seq x y z
N MET A 1 -37.67 55.74 -35.37
CA MET A 1 -37.54 54.27 -35.38
C MET A 1 -36.35 53.92 -34.50
N THR A 2 -36.59 53.01 -33.57
CA THR A 2 -35.82 52.64 -32.37
C THR A 2 -34.45 52.05 -32.65
N THR A 3 -33.40 52.66 -32.09
CA THR A 3 -32.06 52.06 -31.92
C THR A 3 -32.03 51.25 -30.62
N LYS A 4 -31.76 49.93 -30.73
CA LYS A 4 -31.55 49.02 -29.60
C LYS A 4 -30.24 49.36 -28.88
N PRO A 5 -30.17 49.34 -27.54
CA PRO A 5 -28.90 49.38 -26.83
C PRO A 5 -28.18 48.03 -26.95
N SER A 6 -26.88 48.10 -27.25
CA SER A 6 -25.94 46.98 -27.32
C SER A 6 -25.77 46.34 -25.95
N MET A 7 -25.93 45.01 -25.84
CA MET A 7 -25.71 44.22 -24.62
C MET A 7 -24.22 43.85 -24.41
N LEU A 8 -23.31 44.76 -24.72
CA LEU A 8 -21.87 44.54 -24.59
C LEU A 8 -21.24 45.69 -23.81
N ASP A 9 -21.57 45.76 -22.53
CA ASP A 9 -20.76 46.43 -21.51
C ASP A 9 -21.15 45.81 -20.16
N VAL A 10 -20.72 44.58 -19.95
CA VAL A 10 -20.56 44.06 -18.59
C VAL A 10 -19.06 44.10 -18.36
N ASP A 11 -18.63 45.09 -17.60
CA ASP A 11 -17.27 45.22 -17.10
C ASP A 11 -17.07 44.10 -16.06
N VAL A 12 -16.77 42.89 -16.56
CA VAL A 12 -16.43 41.75 -15.71
C VAL A 12 -14.99 41.93 -15.31
N GLU A 13 -14.79 42.61 -14.19
CA GLU A 13 -13.50 42.67 -13.52
C GLU A 13 -13.05 41.22 -13.28
N PRO A 14 -11.89 40.78 -13.82
CA PRO A 14 -11.45 39.42 -13.64
C PRO A 14 -11.25 39.16 -12.14
N PRO A 15 -11.64 37.99 -11.61
CA PRO A 15 -11.52 37.71 -10.19
C PRO A 15 -10.06 37.90 -9.76
N THR A 16 -9.87 38.73 -8.73
CA THR A 16 -8.55 39.02 -8.18
C THR A 16 -7.95 37.74 -7.60
N TYR A 17 -6.86 37.27 -8.20
CA TYR A 17 -6.13 36.04 -7.81
C TYR A 17 -5.26 36.22 -6.54
N ASP A 18 -5.65 37.08 -5.60
CA ASP A 18 -4.76 37.50 -4.50
C ASP A 18 -4.96 36.76 -3.17
N ASN A 19 -5.62 35.60 -3.19
CA ASN A 19 -5.63 34.69 -2.05
C ASN A 19 -4.89 33.40 -2.38
N THR A 20 -3.62 33.50 -2.74
CA THR A 20 -2.72 32.36 -2.64
C THR A 20 -2.34 32.20 -1.17
N VAL A 21 -3.02 31.27 -0.52
CA VAL A 21 -2.69 30.77 0.81
C VAL A 21 -1.17 30.50 0.83
N SER A 22 -0.46 31.20 1.70
CA SER A 22 1.00 31.11 1.88
C SER A 22 1.46 29.78 2.50
N ASP A 23 0.71 28.69 2.28
CA ASP A 23 1.13 27.35 2.61
C ASP A 23 1.72 26.69 1.36
N SER A 24 3.03 26.84 1.22
CA SER A 24 3.91 26.21 0.23
C SER A 24 4.02 24.67 0.38
N ARG A 25 2.92 24.03 0.79
CA ARG A 25 2.77 22.59 0.99
C ARG A 25 1.46 22.01 0.45
N ALA A 26 0.65 22.80 -0.23
CA ALA A 26 -0.58 22.33 -0.86
C ALA A 26 -0.25 21.39 -2.02
N GLN A 27 -0.06 20.11 -1.69
CA GLN A 27 -0.30 19.03 -2.63
C GLN A 27 -1.76 19.22 -3.08
N LEU A 28 -1.99 19.56 -4.36
CA LEU A 28 -3.31 19.85 -4.94
C LEU A 28 -4.34 18.91 -4.33
N SER A 29 -5.12 19.42 -3.39
CA SER A 29 -6.11 18.65 -2.66
C SER A 29 -7.31 18.56 -3.59
N CYS A 30 -7.27 17.62 -4.53
CA CYS A 30 -8.51 17.12 -5.10
C CYS A 30 -9.31 16.59 -3.92
N GLY A 31 -10.40 17.27 -3.53
CA GLY A 31 -11.27 16.85 -2.44
C GLY A 31 -11.99 15.52 -2.70
N GLU A 32 -11.62 14.82 -3.77
CA GLU A 32 -12.08 13.50 -4.16
C GLU A 32 -11.07 12.46 -3.71
N THR A 33 -11.57 11.37 -3.13
CA THR A 33 -10.73 10.25 -2.73
C THR A 33 -10.20 9.55 -3.99
N PRO A 34 -8.87 9.37 -4.13
CA PRO A 34 -8.30 8.94 -5.39
C PRO A 34 -8.50 7.44 -5.63
N THR A 35 -8.82 7.06 -6.87
CA THR A 35 -8.55 5.71 -7.37
C THR A 35 -7.08 5.61 -7.76
N LEU A 36 -6.37 4.63 -7.20
CA LEU A 36 -4.96 4.39 -7.43
C LEU A 36 -4.76 3.14 -8.27
N PHE A 37 -3.77 3.18 -9.15
CA PHE A 37 -3.37 2.08 -10.02
C PHE A 37 -1.88 1.82 -9.90
N LEU A 38 -1.49 0.55 -9.87
CA LEU A 38 -0.08 0.13 -9.88
C LEU A 38 0.34 -0.35 -11.27
N ASP A 39 1.18 0.43 -11.96
CA ASP A 39 1.89 -0.04 -13.17
C ASP A 39 3.36 -0.28 -12.83
N LYS A 40 3.75 -1.56 -12.80
CA LYS A 40 5.10 -2.05 -12.45
C LYS A 40 5.56 -1.57 -11.08
N THR A 41 6.20 -0.41 -11.03
CA THR A 41 6.75 0.23 -9.83
C THR A 41 6.06 1.54 -9.50
N THR A 42 5.25 2.09 -10.40
CA THR A 42 4.66 3.43 -10.25
C THR A 42 3.20 3.31 -9.86
N ILE A 43 2.82 4.02 -8.79
CA ILE A 43 1.44 4.14 -8.37
C ILE A 43 0.93 5.51 -8.81
N PHE A 44 -0.10 5.55 -9.63
CA PHE A 44 -0.69 6.78 -10.13
C PHE A 44 -2.17 6.90 -9.75
N ALA A 45 -2.62 8.14 -9.59
CA ALA A 45 -4.02 8.45 -9.42
C ALA A 45 -4.73 8.50 -10.78
N HIS A 46 -5.98 8.06 -10.81
CA HIS A 46 -6.90 8.18 -11.94
C HIS A 46 -7.41 9.62 -12.11
N THR A 47 -6.49 10.55 -12.34
CA THR A 47 -6.80 11.94 -12.66
C THR A 47 -6.62 12.17 -14.16
N SER A 48 -7.17 13.26 -14.68
CA SER A 48 -6.86 13.74 -16.03
C SER A 48 -6.09 15.07 -15.92
N PRO A 49 -4.76 15.10 -16.19
CA PRO A 49 -3.92 13.99 -16.63
C PRO A 49 -3.56 12.99 -15.49
N PRO A 50 -3.19 11.73 -15.80
CA PRO A 50 -2.74 10.77 -14.79
C PRO A 50 -1.51 11.28 -14.06
N ARG A 51 -1.49 11.09 -12.73
CA ARG A 51 -0.44 11.64 -11.87
C ARG A 51 0.20 10.57 -11.03
N ALA A 52 1.51 10.37 -11.19
CA ALA A 52 2.29 9.50 -10.32
C ALA A 52 2.29 10.08 -8.88
N LEU A 53 1.92 9.27 -7.90
CA LEU A 53 1.90 9.65 -6.50
C LEU A 53 2.97 8.92 -5.70
N TYR A 54 3.29 7.68 -6.09
CA TYR A 54 4.31 6.88 -5.43
C TYR A 54 5.14 6.08 -6.43
N GLU A 55 6.34 5.72 -6.02
CA GLU A 55 7.26 4.88 -6.76
C GLU A 55 7.86 3.82 -5.83
N LEU A 56 7.95 2.59 -6.31
CA LEU A 56 8.52 1.45 -5.63
C LEU A 56 9.93 1.18 -6.11
N SER A 57 10.80 0.71 -5.22
CA SER A 57 12.15 0.33 -5.60
C SER A 57 12.21 -0.88 -6.54
N ASN A 58 11.19 -1.75 -6.52
CA ASN A 58 11.12 -2.99 -7.29
C ASN A 58 9.66 -3.33 -7.63
N VAL A 59 9.47 -4.17 -8.65
CA VAL A 59 8.15 -4.69 -9.04
C VAL A 59 7.66 -5.66 -7.96
N VAL A 60 6.67 -5.26 -7.17
CA VAL A 60 6.11 -6.06 -6.06
C VAL A 60 5.41 -7.32 -6.57
N THR A 61 4.85 -7.26 -7.78
CA THR A 61 4.17 -8.39 -8.41
C THR A 61 5.13 -9.48 -8.87
N ASP A 62 6.43 -9.20 -8.94
CA ASP A 62 7.44 -10.22 -9.25
C ASP A 62 7.95 -10.92 -7.99
N ALA A 63 7.77 -10.30 -6.81
CA ALA A 63 8.21 -10.81 -5.50
C ALA A 63 9.69 -11.27 -5.41
N LYS A 64 10.57 -10.68 -6.23
CA LYS A 64 12.00 -11.06 -6.33
C LYS A 64 12.90 -10.41 -5.28
N SER A 65 12.47 -9.32 -4.65
CA SER A 65 13.28 -8.62 -3.65
C SER A 65 12.90 -9.05 -2.23
N LEU A 66 13.85 -8.96 -1.30
CA LEU A 66 13.60 -9.15 0.13
C LEU A 66 13.09 -7.86 0.79
N VAL A 67 13.46 -6.71 0.24
CA VAL A 67 13.11 -5.38 0.75
C VAL A 67 12.55 -4.53 -0.39
N TYR A 68 11.48 -3.81 -0.10
CA TYR A 68 10.83 -2.90 -1.03
C TYR A 68 10.72 -1.52 -0.40
N GLY A 69 11.31 -0.52 -1.06
CA GLY A 69 11.19 0.88 -0.67
C GLY A 69 10.02 1.55 -1.36
N VAL A 70 9.31 2.41 -0.63
CA VAL A 70 8.20 3.23 -1.13
C VAL A 70 8.61 4.69 -1.06
N GLN A 71 8.56 5.35 -2.21
CA GLN A 71 8.87 6.77 -2.36
C GLN A 71 7.61 7.53 -2.75
N LYS A 72 7.38 8.69 -2.13
CA LYS A 72 6.28 9.59 -2.45
C LYS A 72 6.74 10.65 -3.42
N VAL A 73 5.99 10.84 -4.50
CA VAL A 73 6.23 11.87 -5.51
C VAL A 73 5.65 13.19 -5.00
N VAL A 74 6.52 14.13 -4.66
CA VAL A 74 6.15 15.46 -4.17
C VAL A 74 6.37 16.47 -5.29
N TYR A 75 5.28 17.10 -5.72
CA TYR A 75 5.30 18.18 -6.70
C TYR A 75 5.27 19.51 -5.97
N ARG A 76 6.20 20.40 -6.31
CA ARG A 76 6.26 21.77 -5.80
C ARG A 76 6.17 22.73 -6.97
N VAL A 77 5.27 23.69 -6.88
CA VAL A 77 5.22 24.81 -7.82
C VAL A 77 5.99 25.96 -7.17
N SER A 78 7.01 26.46 -7.85
CA SER A 78 7.64 27.73 -7.48
C SER A 78 7.19 28.79 -8.47
N SER A 79 6.46 29.79 -7.97
CA SER A 79 6.14 31.01 -8.71
C SER A 79 7.32 31.97 -8.55
N GLU A 80 8.25 31.95 -9.50
CA GLU A 80 9.24 33.02 -9.67
C GLU A 80 8.64 34.04 -10.66
N ALA A 81 8.84 35.34 -10.42
CA ALA A 81 8.24 36.42 -11.20
C ALA A 81 8.44 36.21 -12.73
N GLY A 82 7.38 35.73 -13.40
CA GLY A 82 7.33 35.51 -14.85
C GLY A 82 7.42 34.04 -15.33
N SER A 83 7.57 33.04 -14.45
CA SER A 83 7.55 31.63 -14.85
C SER A 83 7.20 30.70 -13.69
N ASP A 84 6.10 29.95 -13.85
CA ASP A 84 5.78 28.82 -12.98
C ASP A 84 6.68 27.63 -13.34
N LYS A 85 7.51 27.20 -12.38
CA LYS A 85 8.33 25.99 -12.52
C LYS A 85 7.81 24.91 -11.59
N VAL A 86 7.47 23.76 -12.16
CA VAL A 86 7.13 22.56 -11.39
C VAL A 86 8.41 21.79 -11.10
N ARG A 87 8.74 21.61 -9.81
CA ARG A 87 9.82 20.74 -9.34
C ARG A 87 9.24 19.47 -8.75
N THR A 88 9.81 18.33 -9.14
CA THR A 88 9.42 17.01 -8.60
C THR A 88 10.53 16.48 -7.71
N ARG A 89 10.16 15.97 -6.52
CA ARG A 89 11.07 15.32 -5.58
C ARG A 89 10.50 13.97 -5.15
N LEU A 90 11.37 12.98 -4.99
CA LEU A 90 11.03 11.70 -4.36
C LEU A 90 11.39 11.73 -2.88
N ASP A 91 10.38 11.55 -2.04
CA ASP A 91 10.48 11.47 -0.58
C ASP A 91 10.42 9.97 -0.20
N HIS A 92 11.51 9.34 0.23
CA HIS A 92 11.51 7.93 0.69
C HIS A 92 10.79 7.82 2.04
N ILE A 93 9.60 7.19 2.05
CA ILE A 93 8.70 7.20 3.20
C ILE A 93 8.76 5.92 4.01
N TYR A 94 8.79 4.75 3.36
CA TYR A 94 8.77 3.47 4.04
C TYR A 94 9.64 2.45 3.33
N ASP A 95 10.12 1.47 4.09
CA ASP A 95 10.57 0.18 3.58
C ASP A 95 9.69 -0.92 4.16
N PHE A 96 9.38 -1.94 3.37
CA PHE A 96 8.75 -3.14 3.89
C PHE A 96 9.53 -4.41 3.54
N THR A 97 9.52 -5.34 4.48
CA THR A 97 10.31 -6.57 4.47
C THR A 97 9.64 -7.62 5.36
N GLN A 98 9.94 -8.88 5.13
CA GLN A 98 9.46 -9.99 5.94
C GLN A 98 10.28 -10.06 7.23
N ASP A 99 9.63 -10.25 8.39
CA ASP A 99 10.30 -10.54 9.66
C ASP A 99 10.32 -12.05 9.92
N PRO A 100 11.47 -12.72 9.76
CA PRO A 100 11.55 -14.15 10.02
C PRO A 100 11.45 -14.49 11.51
N LEU A 101 11.82 -13.54 12.39
CA LEU A 101 11.89 -13.78 13.84
C LEU A 101 10.50 -13.63 14.49
N LYS A 102 9.72 -12.63 14.08
CA LYS A 102 8.34 -12.45 14.59
C LYS A 102 7.34 -13.46 14.06
N GLY A 103 7.59 -14.05 12.89
CA GLY A 103 6.83 -15.20 12.40
C GLY A 103 6.97 -16.45 13.30
N LEU A 104 8.04 -16.52 14.10
CA LEU A 104 8.31 -17.64 15.01
C LEU A 104 7.60 -17.50 16.36
N GLU A 105 7.29 -16.28 16.81
CA GLU A 105 6.60 -16.00 18.08
C GLU A 105 5.07 -16.17 17.99
N SER A 106 4.51 -16.15 16.78
CA SER A 106 3.10 -16.46 16.55
C SER A 106 2.86 -17.96 16.75
N PHE A 107 2.20 -18.33 17.85
CA PHE A 107 1.81 -19.70 18.24
C PHE A 107 0.90 -20.44 17.23
N SER A 108 0.48 -19.81 16.13
CA SER A 108 -0.13 -20.51 15.00
C SER A 108 0.96 -21.04 14.07
N MET A 109 0.89 -22.32 13.68
CA MET A 109 1.81 -23.01 12.76
C MET A 109 1.86 -22.44 11.30
N GLN A 110 1.78 -21.13 11.11
CA GLN A 110 2.08 -20.41 9.88
C GLN A 110 3.33 -19.56 10.13
N LEU A 111 4.48 -20.23 10.09
CA LEU A 111 5.76 -19.77 10.61
C LEU A 111 6.38 -18.53 9.90
N ASN A 112 5.70 -17.82 9.00
CA ASN A 112 6.41 -17.03 7.98
C ASN A 112 5.75 -15.76 7.40
N ASP A 113 4.75 -15.09 7.97
CA ASP A 113 4.04 -14.04 7.20
C ASP A 113 3.96 -12.63 7.79
N VAL A 114 4.67 -12.34 8.89
CA VAL A 114 4.66 -10.97 9.40
C VAL A 114 5.54 -10.08 8.52
N THR A 115 4.94 -9.05 7.94
CA THR A 115 5.65 -8.00 7.20
C THR A 115 5.84 -6.79 8.09
N VAL A 116 7.07 -6.32 8.23
CA VAL A 116 7.40 -5.06 8.91
C VAL A 116 7.39 -3.95 7.89
N ILE A 117 6.76 -2.84 8.25
CA ILE A 117 6.78 -1.59 7.52
C ILE A 117 7.55 -0.59 8.40
N GLN A 118 8.73 -0.18 7.97
CA GLN A 118 9.65 0.72 8.68
C GLN A 118 9.58 2.11 8.08
N GLY A 119 9.36 3.12 8.92
CA GLY A 119 9.33 4.52 8.48
C GLY A 119 10.72 5.09 8.28
N GLN A 120 10.95 5.71 7.12
CA GLN A 120 12.23 6.31 6.72
C GLN A 120 12.30 7.83 6.93
N MET A 121 11.24 8.42 7.50
CA MET A 121 11.16 9.84 7.83
C MET A 121 10.86 10.08 9.32
N SER A 122 10.80 11.36 9.70
CA SER A 122 10.38 11.77 11.05
C SER A 122 9.02 11.18 11.42
N SER A 123 8.79 10.94 12.72
CA SER A 123 7.51 10.44 13.26
C SER A 123 6.27 11.29 12.94
N LYS A 124 6.47 12.57 12.60
CA LYS A 124 5.41 13.47 12.11
C LYS A 124 4.97 13.14 10.68
N ARG A 125 5.85 12.56 9.87
CA ARG A 125 5.62 12.24 8.45
C ARG A 125 5.28 10.78 8.23
N THR A 126 5.90 9.87 8.98
CA THR A 126 5.72 8.42 8.84
C THR A 126 5.61 7.74 10.19
N TYR A 127 4.99 6.57 10.24
CA TYR A 127 5.00 5.72 11.43
C TYR A 127 6.36 5.03 11.54
N LYS A 128 6.93 4.99 12.75
CA LYS A 128 8.29 4.46 12.94
C LYS A 128 8.37 2.99 12.53
N GLU A 129 7.40 2.20 12.95
CA GLU A 129 7.34 0.77 12.71
C GLU A 129 5.89 0.29 12.82
N VAL A 130 5.43 -0.44 11.81
CA VAL A 130 4.08 -1.01 11.74
C VAL A 130 4.18 -2.46 11.25
N TYR A 131 3.28 -3.32 11.72
CA TYR A 131 3.26 -4.73 11.35
C TYR A 131 2.00 -5.06 10.57
N LEU A 132 2.19 -5.66 9.40
CA LEU A 132 1.15 -6.28 8.60
C LEU A 132 1.19 -7.79 8.89
N MET A 133 0.11 -8.31 9.45
CA MET A 133 0.00 -9.70 9.91
C MET A 133 -1.12 -10.41 9.15
N PRO A 134 -0.93 -11.68 8.73
CA PRO A 134 -2.02 -12.49 8.22
C PRO A 134 -2.99 -12.84 9.36
N GLY A 135 -4.24 -13.09 9.01
CA GLY A 135 -5.29 -13.57 9.90
C GLY A 135 -6.26 -14.48 9.16
N VAL A 136 -7.18 -15.11 9.90
CA VAL A 136 -8.09 -16.14 9.37
C VAL A 136 -8.96 -15.65 8.21
N SER A 137 -9.35 -14.38 8.22
CA SER A 137 -10.25 -13.77 7.22
C SER A 137 -9.61 -12.63 6.43
N GLY A 138 -8.28 -12.52 6.40
CA GLY A 138 -7.58 -11.45 5.71
C GLY A 138 -6.32 -10.99 6.42
N TRP A 139 -5.99 -9.71 6.30
CA TRP A 139 -4.76 -9.11 6.83
C TRP A 139 -5.08 -8.03 7.86
N LYS A 140 -4.18 -7.84 8.83
CA LYS A 140 -4.28 -6.81 9.86
C LYS A 140 -3.02 -5.96 9.87
N VAL A 141 -3.19 -4.67 9.63
CA VAL A 141 -2.18 -3.64 9.89
C VAL A 141 -2.37 -3.21 11.33
N LYS A 142 -1.40 -3.51 12.20
CA LYS A 142 -1.49 -3.29 13.65
C LYS A 142 -1.95 -1.86 13.94
N ASP A 143 -3.04 -1.72 14.69
CA ASP A 143 -3.63 -0.46 15.18
C ASP A 143 -4.16 0.52 14.11
N HIS A 144 -4.16 0.15 12.82
CA HIS A 144 -4.58 1.04 11.72
C HIS A 144 -5.71 0.45 10.86
N PHE A 145 -5.46 -0.71 10.22
CA PHE A 145 -6.35 -1.24 9.19
C PHE A 145 -6.56 -2.75 9.31
N LYS A 146 -7.66 -3.22 8.72
CA LYS A 146 -7.94 -4.63 8.45
C LYS A 146 -8.32 -4.76 6.98
N ALA A 147 -7.65 -5.62 6.23
CA ALA A 147 -7.96 -5.90 4.84
C ALA A 147 -8.62 -7.27 4.73
N GLY A 148 -9.78 -7.35 4.11
CA GLY A 148 -10.51 -8.60 3.88
C GLY A 148 -11.88 -8.62 4.56
N ASP A 149 -12.72 -9.54 4.08
CA ASP A 149 -14.09 -9.69 4.51
C ASP A 149 -14.40 -11.08 5.09
N SER A 150 -15.56 -11.18 5.73
CA SER A 150 -16.07 -12.49 6.18
C SER A 150 -16.24 -13.44 4.99
N ALA A 151 -16.13 -14.75 5.24
CA ALA A 151 -16.29 -15.79 4.20
C ALA A 151 -17.59 -15.64 3.38
N VAL A 152 -18.69 -15.21 4.02
CA VAL A 152 -19.99 -14.98 3.37
C VAL A 152 -19.95 -13.82 2.36
N HIS A 153 -19.16 -12.78 2.66
CA HIS A 153 -18.99 -11.62 1.79
C HIS A 153 -18.00 -11.92 0.66
N GLN A 154 -16.92 -12.66 0.93
CA GLN A 154 -15.97 -13.13 -0.09
C GLN A 154 -16.64 -13.98 -1.17
N MET A 155 -17.66 -14.77 -0.82
CA MET A 155 -18.42 -15.54 -1.82
C MET A 155 -19.20 -14.67 -2.81
N LYS A 156 -19.61 -13.46 -2.41
CA LYS A 156 -20.38 -12.51 -3.24
C LYS A 156 -19.48 -11.51 -3.98
N HIS A 157 -18.37 -11.12 -3.37
CA HIS A 157 -17.39 -10.15 -3.87
C HIS A 157 -16.03 -10.84 -4.01
N GLN A 158 -15.95 -11.84 -4.89
CA GLN A 158 -14.76 -12.69 -5.03
C GLN A 158 -13.51 -11.91 -5.50
N ASP A 159 -13.71 -10.72 -6.03
CA ASP A 159 -12.70 -9.95 -6.75
C ASP A 159 -12.28 -8.66 -6.01
N GLU A 160 -12.82 -8.44 -4.80
CA GLU A 160 -12.63 -7.23 -4.02
C GLU A 160 -12.14 -7.55 -2.60
N ILE A 161 -11.23 -6.72 -2.10
CA ILE A 161 -10.74 -6.75 -0.72
C ILE A 161 -11.07 -5.41 -0.07
N HIS A 162 -11.92 -5.43 0.94
CA HIS A 162 -12.23 -4.23 1.70
C HIS A 162 -11.17 -3.92 2.76
N TRP A 163 -10.61 -2.72 2.69
CA TRP A 163 -9.77 -2.14 3.73
C TRP A 163 -10.66 -1.37 4.70
N LYS A 164 -10.65 -1.77 5.98
CA LYS A 164 -11.44 -1.17 7.05
C LYS A 164 -10.54 -0.53 8.09
N ASN A 165 -10.93 0.62 8.62
CA ASN A 165 -10.27 1.20 9.78
C ASN A 165 -10.62 0.42 11.06
N MET A 166 -10.03 0.82 12.18
CA MET A 166 -10.29 0.17 13.48
C MET A 166 -11.72 0.37 14.02
N LYS A 167 -12.48 1.33 13.47
CA LYS A 167 -13.91 1.54 13.77
C LYS A 167 -14.82 0.63 12.93
N GLY A 168 -14.27 -0.07 11.93
CA GLY A 168 -15.00 -0.97 11.02
C GLY A 168 -15.51 -0.29 9.75
N GLU A 169 -15.19 0.98 9.51
CA GLU A 169 -15.59 1.72 8.31
C GLU A 169 -14.68 1.34 7.14
N VAL A 170 -15.25 1.12 5.95
CA VAL A 170 -14.48 0.81 4.74
C VAL A 170 -13.79 2.07 4.24
N VAL A 171 -12.47 2.10 4.31
CA VAL A 171 -11.63 3.23 3.88
C VAL A 171 -11.16 3.10 2.44
N ALA A 172 -11.02 1.87 1.94
CA ALA A 172 -10.65 1.62 0.55
C ALA A 172 -11.10 0.23 0.08
N ILE A 173 -11.21 0.04 -1.23
CA ILE A 173 -11.50 -1.23 -1.88
C ILE A 173 -10.36 -1.55 -2.83
N GLU A 174 -9.76 -2.71 -2.66
CA GLU A 174 -8.71 -3.21 -3.52
C GLU A 174 -9.28 -4.23 -4.51
N SER A 175 -8.87 -4.15 -5.77
CA SER A 175 -9.13 -5.21 -6.75
C SER A 175 -8.12 -6.35 -6.58
N VAL A 176 -8.62 -7.58 -6.51
CA VAL A 176 -7.76 -8.77 -6.39
C VAL A 176 -6.97 -8.93 -7.69
N ALA A 177 -5.65 -8.84 -7.58
CA ALA A 177 -4.74 -9.12 -8.68
C ALA A 177 -4.84 -10.61 -9.05
N LYS A 178 -5.45 -10.92 -10.19
CA LYS A 178 -5.56 -12.29 -10.72
C LYS A 178 -4.50 -12.56 -11.76
N ARG A 179 -4.02 -13.81 -11.81
CA ARG A 179 -3.10 -14.30 -12.83
C ARG A 179 -3.73 -15.33 -13.74
N ASP A 180 -3.27 -15.36 -14.98
CA ASP A 180 -3.55 -16.44 -15.91
C ASP A 180 -2.70 -17.69 -15.65
N LYS A 181 -2.88 -18.73 -16.48
CA LYS A 181 -2.10 -19.97 -16.41
C LYS A 181 -0.61 -19.77 -16.68
N GLU A 182 -0.22 -18.67 -17.32
CA GLU A 182 1.16 -18.29 -17.62
C GLU A 182 1.77 -17.41 -16.51
N LYS A 183 1.09 -17.26 -15.36
CA LYS A 183 1.47 -16.40 -14.23
C LYS A 183 1.52 -14.90 -14.60
N LYS A 184 0.88 -14.46 -15.69
CA LYS A 184 0.76 -13.05 -16.06
C LYS A 184 -0.48 -12.44 -15.41
N LEU A 185 -0.38 -11.17 -15.01
CA LEU A 185 -1.50 -10.43 -14.44
C LEU A 185 -2.58 -10.20 -15.50
N LEU A 186 -3.84 -10.50 -15.16
CA LEU A 186 -5.00 -10.28 -16.02
C LEU A 186 -5.44 -8.80 -16.05
N SER A 187 -5.20 -8.09 -14.95
CA SER A 187 -5.54 -6.68 -14.80
C SER A 187 -4.51 -5.97 -13.94
N MET A 188 -4.49 -4.64 -14.05
CA MET A 188 -3.65 -3.80 -13.22
C MET A 188 -4.22 -3.73 -11.80
N PRO A 189 -3.43 -3.98 -10.75
CA PRO A 189 -3.90 -3.84 -9.38
C PRO A 189 -4.40 -2.41 -9.11
N GLN A 190 -5.58 -2.30 -8.49
CA GLN A 190 -6.27 -1.05 -8.23
C GLN A 190 -6.64 -0.94 -6.75
N LEU A 191 -6.59 0.28 -6.22
CA LEU A 191 -7.07 0.63 -4.89
C LEU A 191 -7.95 1.88 -4.97
N ASP A 192 -9.24 1.71 -4.73
CA ASP A 192 -10.22 2.79 -4.64
C ASP A 192 -10.30 3.30 -3.22
N VAL A 193 -9.77 4.48 -2.96
CA VAL A 193 -9.93 5.14 -1.65
C VAL A 193 -11.36 5.69 -1.58
N ILE A 194 -12.09 5.38 -0.50
CA ILE A 194 -13.50 5.75 -0.32
C ILE A 194 -13.65 6.82 0.75
N LEU A 195 -12.83 6.77 1.80
CA LEU A 195 -12.88 7.73 2.89
C LEU A 195 -11.69 8.68 2.84
N PRO A 196 -11.91 10.00 2.96
CA PRO A 196 -10.82 10.95 3.07
C PRO A 196 -10.04 10.68 4.35
N MET A 197 -8.72 10.67 4.26
CA MET A 197 -7.82 10.47 5.38
C MET A 197 -6.61 11.40 5.25
N ASP A 198 -5.89 11.58 6.35
CA ASP A 198 -4.70 12.41 6.32
C ASP A 198 -3.59 11.78 5.46
N HIS A 199 -2.61 12.59 5.06
CA HIS A 199 -1.53 12.13 4.21
C HIS A 199 -0.71 10.99 4.81
N LYS A 200 -0.52 10.97 6.13
CA LYS A 200 0.31 9.97 6.81
C LYS A 200 -0.39 8.61 6.84
N GLU A 201 -1.70 8.63 7.04
CA GLU A 201 -2.58 7.47 7.05
C GLU A 201 -2.75 6.91 5.62
N LEU A 202 -2.89 7.78 4.62
CA LEU A 202 -2.88 7.37 3.20
C LEU A 202 -1.54 6.75 2.80
N ASP A 203 -0.42 7.37 3.18
CA ASP A 203 0.92 6.86 2.89
C ASP A 203 1.11 5.45 3.50
N LEU A 204 0.59 5.22 4.70
CA LEU A 204 0.59 3.90 5.34
C LEU A 204 -0.36 2.91 4.63
N LEU A 205 -1.56 3.33 4.25
CA LEU A 205 -2.52 2.48 3.53
C LEU A 205 -1.94 1.99 2.20
N VAL A 206 -1.38 2.89 1.41
CA VAL A 206 -0.74 2.55 0.12
C VAL A 206 0.44 1.61 0.34
N THR A 207 1.27 1.86 1.35
CA THR A 207 2.39 0.97 1.69
C THR A 207 1.91 -0.40 2.12
N SER A 208 0.83 -0.47 2.91
CA SER A 208 0.22 -1.72 3.37
C SER A 208 -0.39 -2.52 2.22
N TRP A 209 -1.02 -1.83 1.27
CA TRP A 209 -1.53 -2.42 0.03
C TRP A 209 -0.38 -3.06 -0.78
N MET A 210 0.72 -2.34 -0.98
CA MET A 210 1.89 -2.87 -1.69
C MET A 210 2.53 -4.06 -0.97
N ALA A 211 2.64 -3.99 0.35
CA ALA A 211 3.13 -5.10 1.16
C ALA A 211 2.23 -6.34 1.06
N ARG A 212 0.90 -6.18 1.11
CA ARG A 212 -0.06 -7.28 0.93
C ARG A 212 0.07 -7.92 -0.46
N LEU A 213 0.13 -7.08 -1.50
CA LEU A 213 0.24 -7.53 -2.89
C LEU A 213 1.57 -8.27 -3.14
N TRP A 214 2.65 -7.81 -2.51
CA TRP A 214 3.93 -8.50 -2.52
C TRP A 214 3.81 -9.90 -1.90
N ARG A 215 3.17 -10.04 -0.72
CA ARG A 215 2.97 -11.35 -0.09
C ARG A 215 2.13 -12.29 -0.94
N GLN A 216 1.01 -11.81 -1.49
CA GLN A 216 0.20 -12.58 -2.42
C GLN A 216 1.04 -13.05 -3.63
N SER A 217 1.86 -12.16 -4.20
CA SER A 217 2.69 -12.48 -5.36
C SER A 217 3.81 -13.47 -4.99
N ALA A 218 4.40 -13.36 -3.80
CA ALA A 218 5.39 -14.31 -3.31
C ALA A 218 4.81 -15.73 -3.21
N ASP A 219 3.59 -15.85 -2.70
CA ASP A 219 2.89 -17.14 -2.62
C ASP A 219 2.53 -17.73 -3.99
N GLU A 220 2.03 -16.91 -4.92
CA GLU A 220 1.66 -17.35 -6.28
C GLU A 220 2.87 -17.69 -7.17
N THR A 221 3.99 -17.00 -6.96
CA THR A 221 5.23 -17.23 -7.72
C THR A 221 6.03 -18.41 -7.17
N LYS A 222 5.84 -18.78 -5.90
CA LYS A 222 6.56 -19.88 -5.25
C LYS A 222 6.39 -21.17 -6.02
N ASP A 223 7.50 -21.81 -6.34
CA ASP A 223 7.46 -23.13 -6.95
C ASP A 223 6.85 -24.16 -5.99
N PRO A 224 6.04 -25.10 -6.50
CA PRO A 224 5.43 -26.13 -5.66
C PRO A 224 6.54 -26.89 -4.92
N MET A 225 6.36 -27.02 -3.61
CA MET A 225 7.35 -27.65 -2.73
C MET A 225 7.73 -29.02 -3.26
N THR A 226 9.03 -29.24 -3.50
CA THR A 226 9.48 -30.53 -4.01
C THR A 226 9.49 -31.57 -2.89
N TRP A 227 9.39 -32.85 -3.25
CA TRP A 227 9.48 -33.95 -2.27
C TRP A 227 10.83 -33.95 -1.51
N LYS A 228 11.88 -33.38 -2.10
CA LYS A 228 13.18 -33.20 -1.44
C LYS A 228 13.10 -32.14 -0.34
N ASP A 229 12.50 -31.00 -0.65
CA ASP A 229 12.29 -29.91 0.33
C ASP A 229 11.43 -30.41 1.51
N PHE A 230 10.37 -31.18 1.22
CA PHE A 230 9.55 -31.80 2.25
C PHE A 230 10.35 -32.75 3.15
N LYS A 231 11.20 -33.61 2.58
CA LYS A 231 12.08 -34.51 3.35
C LYS A 231 13.08 -33.74 4.21
N GLU A 232 13.58 -32.62 3.74
CA GLU A 232 14.53 -31.79 4.48
C GLU A 232 13.85 -31.05 5.63
N ILE A 233 12.70 -30.43 5.38
CA ILE A 233 11.88 -29.76 6.40
C ILE A 233 11.42 -30.74 7.48
N SER A 234 10.94 -31.93 7.09
CA SER A 234 10.53 -32.97 8.04
C SER A 234 11.70 -33.51 8.87
N LYS A 235 12.89 -33.66 8.27
CA LYS A 235 14.11 -34.05 9.00
C LYS A 235 14.52 -32.99 10.04
N ILE A 236 14.42 -31.70 9.71
CA ILE A 236 14.70 -30.59 10.63
C ILE A 236 13.66 -30.54 11.77
N ALA A 237 12.37 -30.75 11.46
CA ALA A 237 11.32 -30.79 12.47
C ALA A 237 11.50 -31.98 13.43
N LEU A 238 11.84 -33.16 12.91
CA LEU A 238 12.08 -34.38 13.70
C LEU A 238 13.36 -34.31 14.52
N SER A 239 14.43 -33.68 14.02
CA SER A 239 15.68 -33.50 14.79
C SER A 239 15.50 -32.55 15.96
N ARG A 240 14.66 -31.53 15.83
CA ARG A 240 14.35 -30.56 16.88
C ARG A 240 13.53 -31.18 18.03
N ASN A 241 12.60 -32.09 17.72
CA ASN A 241 11.88 -32.87 18.74
C ASN A 241 12.77 -33.85 19.51
N LYS A 242 13.91 -34.26 18.94
CA LYS A 242 14.90 -35.11 19.63
C LYS A 242 15.74 -34.35 20.67
N LEU A 243 15.98 -33.06 20.46
CA LEU A 243 16.75 -32.20 21.37
C LEU A 243 15.93 -31.70 22.58
N GLY A 244 14.59 -31.71 22.49
CA GLY A 244 13.71 -31.35 23.61
C GLY A 244 13.57 -32.42 24.70
N ASN A 245 13.97 -33.67 24.42
CA ASN A 245 13.73 -34.81 25.32
C ASN A 245 14.97 -35.29 26.09
N THR A 246 16.12 -34.60 26.00
CA THR A 246 17.39 -35.05 26.62
C THR A 246 17.82 -34.27 27.86
N TRP A 247 16.92 -33.57 28.56
CA TRP A 247 17.21 -32.86 29.83
C TRP A 247 16.35 -33.32 31.02
N ALA A 248 15.99 -34.60 31.05
CA ALA A 248 15.49 -35.23 32.26
C ALA A 248 16.13 -36.60 32.35
N LEU A 249 17.24 -36.70 33.09
CA LEU A 249 17.75 -37.87 33.83
C LEU A 249 19.19 -37.56 34.27
N GLY A 250 19.33 -37.05 35.50
CA GLY A 250 20.63 -36.79 36.10
C GLY A 250 20.50 -36.04 37.42
N GLY A 251 20.09 -36.74 38.47
CA GLY A 251 20.05 -36.20 39.83
C GLY A 251 19.51 -37.22 40.81
N VAL A 252 20.37 -38.15 41.23
CA VAL A 252 20.28 -38.85 42.53
C VAL A 252 21.37 -38.26 43.40
#